data_AF-A0A7L3L1M8-F1
#
_entry.id   AF-A0A7L3L1M8-F1
#
_cell.length_a   1.000
_cell.length_b   1.000
_cell.length_c   1.000
_cell.angle_alpha   90.00
_cell.angle_beta   90.00
_cell.angle_gamma   90.00
#
_symmetry.space_group_name_H-M   'P 1'
#
loop_
_entity.id
_entity.type
_entity.pdbx_description
1 polymer ?
#
loop_
_entity_poly.entity_id
_entity_poly.type
_entity_poly.pdbx_seq_one_letter_code
_entity_poly.pdbx_strand_id
1 'polypeptide(L)'
;GLWAQPRLLEAGGGLRAPGDSLLLSCHGEGLPSADRAVWWYRQSASGSLEWVSLILYARYGTGKFYGTAVEGRATVVGDDFRSESSL
;
A
#
# COMPACT_ATOMS: atom_id res chain seq x y z
N GLY A 1 5.13 -28.40 -12.05
CA GLY A 1 4.92 -27.07 -12.64
C GLY A 1 5.56 -26.04 -11.73
N LEU A 2 6.30 -25.08 -12.28
CA LEU A 2 6.91 -24.00 -11.51
C LEU A 2 5.84 -22.93 -11.26
N TRP A 3 5.26 -22.89 -10.06
CA TRP A 3 4.39 -21.78 -9.67
C TRP A 3 5.29 -20.58 -9.35
N ALA A 4 5.03 -19.44 -10.00
CA ALA A 4 5.76 -18.20 -9.70
C ALA A 4 5.51 -17.80 -8.24
N GLN A 5 6.57 -17.49 -7.50
CA GLN A 5 6.46 -16.98 -6.14
C GLN A 5 5.99 -15.52 -6.20
N PRO A 6 4.94 -15.15 -5.44
CA PRO A 6 4.45 -13.77 -5.43
C PRO A 6 5.50 -12.82 -4.85
N ARG A 7 5.57 -11.60 -5.39
CA ARG A 7 6.48 -10.53 -4.92
C ARG A 7 5.73 -9.20 -4.85
N LEU A 8 6.16 -8.33 -3.94
CA LEU A 8 5.74 -6.94 -3.88
C LEU A 8 6.88 -6.05 -4.37
N LEU A 9 6.60 -5.26 -5.40
CA LEU A 9 7.55 -4.32 -5.99
C LEU A 9 7.14 -2.91 -5.55
N GLU A 10 7.92 -2.32 -4.65
CA GLU A 10 7.65 -1.01 -4.06
C GLU A 10 8.50 0.07 -4.75
N ALA A 11 7.93 1.25 -4.96
CA ALA A 11 8.62 2.38 -5.57
C ALA A 11 8.17 3.72 -4.95
N GLY A 12 8.93 4.78 -5.25
CA GLY A 12 8.60 6.14 -4.84
C GLY A 12 9.12 6.56 -3.47
N GLY A 13 9.79 5.67 -2.72
CA GLY A 13 10.48 6.01 -1.48
C GLY A 13 11.66 6.98 -1.68
N GLY A 14 12.10 7.61 -0.59
CA GLY A 14 13.27 8.50 -0.60
C GLY A 14 13.22 9.60 0.45
N LEU A 15 14.31 10.35 0.58
CA LEU A 15 14.38 11.52 1.44
C LEU A 15 13.68 12.71 0.78
N ARG A 16 12.83 13.41 1.53
CA ARG A 16 12.12 14.62 1.09
C ARG A 16 12.21 15.70 2.17
N ALA A 17 12.00 16.95 1.77
CA ALA A 17 11.93 18.04 2.73
C ALA A 17 10.65 17.91 3.58
N PRO A 18 10.65 18.40 4.83
CA PRO A 18 9.44 18.45 5.63
C PRO A 18 8.34 19.25 4.92
N GLY A 19 7.14 18.68 4.81
CA GLY A 19 5.98 19.30 4.14
C GLY A 19 5.79 18.89 2.68
N ASP A 20 6.80 18.30 2.04
CA ASP A 20 6.64 17.74 0.70
C ASP A 20 5.79 16.47 0.74
N SER A 21 4.95 16.29 -0.27
CA SER A 21 4.23 15.04 -0.49
C SER A 21 5.17 13.97 -1.07
N LEU A 22 4.96 12.73 -0.64
CA LEU A 22 5.62 11.54 -1.18
C LEU A 22 4.54 10.66 -1.80
N LEU A 23 4.77 10.19 -3.02
CA LEU A 23 3.92 9.17 -3.65
C LEU A 23 4.63 7.83 -3.55
N LEU A 24 4.04 6.91 -2.82
CA LEU A 24 4.50 5.52 -2.77
C LEU A 24 3.62 4.67 -3.68
N SER A 25 4.22 3.70 -4.37
CA SER A 25 3.46 2.70 -5.14
C SER A 25 3.94 1.29 -4.84
N CYS A 26 3.02 0.33 -4.98
CA CYS A 26 3.24 -1.09 -4.74
C CYS A 26 2.54 -1.92 -5.82
N HIS A 27 3.31 -2.74 -6.52
CA HIS A 27 2.83 -3.68 -7.52
C HIS A 27 3.06 -5.14 -7.07
N GLY A 28 1.98 -5.91 -7.01
CA GLY A 28 1.99 -7.33 -6.70
C GLY A 28 2.24 -8.19 -7.93
N GLU A 29 3.48 -8.62 -8.12
CA GLU A 29 3.86 -9.55 -9.18
C GLU A 29 3.47 -10.99 -8.79
N GLY A 30 2.79 -11.70 -9.70
CA GLY A 30 2.29 -13.06 -9.43
C GLY A 30 1.11 -13.12 -8.44
N LEU A 31 0.55 -11.96 -8.07
CA LEU A 31 -0.65 -11.85 -7.24
C LEU A 31 -1.89 -11.62 -8.11
N PRO A 32 -3.06 -12.18 -7.75
CA PRO A 32 -4.33 -11.88 -8.41
C PRO A 32 -4.64 -10.38 -8.33
N SER A 33 -5.14 -9.80 -9.43
CA SER A 33 -5.50 -8.39 -9.48
C SER A 33 -6.75 -8.06 -8.66
N ALA A 34 -7.76 -8.92 -8.75
CA ALA A 34 -9.00 -8.83 -8.01
C ALA A 34 -8.92 -9.48 -6.62
N ASP A 35 -9.86 -9.12 -5.75
CA ASP A 35 -10.13 -9.80 -4.48
C ASP A 35 -8.93 -9.90 -3.54
N ARG A 36 -8.22 -8.79 -3.40
CA ARG A 36 -7.08 -8.63 -2.48
C ARG A 36 -7.37 -7.59 -1.40
N ALA A 37 -6.41 -7.43 -0.50
CA ALA A 37 -6.33 -6.33 0.44
C ALA A 37 -4.88 -5.87 0.49
N VAL A 38 -4.65 -4.57 0.55
CA VAL A 38 -3.29 -4.01 0.61
C VAL A 38 -3.16 -3.18 1.88
N TRP A 39 -2.27 -3.61 2.76
CA TRP A 39 -1.88 -2.87 3.95
C TRP A 39 -0.61 -2.10 3.67
N TRP A 40 -0.60 -0.85 4.11
CA TRP A 40 0.60 -0.03 4.17
C TRP A 40 1.08 0.09 5.61
N TYR A 41 2.37 -0.16 5.80
CA TYR A 41 3.08 0.02 7.06
C TYR A 41 4.32 0.87 6.86
N ARG A 42 4.79 1.52 7.92
CA ARG A 42 6.10 2.16 7.96
C ARG A 42 6.87 1.70 9.19
N GLN A 43 8.18 1.74 9.12
CA GLN A 43 9.01 1.54 10.30
C GLN A 43 9.41 2.90 10.87
N SER A 44 9.22 3.07 12.18
CA SER A 44 9.74 4.23 12.90
C SER A 44 11.27 4.15 13.01
N ALA A 45 11.92 5.25 13.40
CA ALA A 45 13.35 5.26 13.66
C ALA A 45 13.79 4.27 14.77
N SER A 46 12.88 3.85 15.64
CA SER A 46 13.12 2.82 16.67
C SER A 46 12.90 1.39 16.17
N GLY A 47 12.57 1.20 14.88
CA GLY A 47 12.28 -0.10 14.27
C GLY A 47 10.86 -0.62 14.53
N SER A 48 10.00 0.17 15.17
CA SER A 48 8.60 -0.23 15.41
C SER A 48 7.80 -0.15 14.11
N LEU A 49 7.04 -1.21 13.81
CA LEU A 49 6.12 -1.20 12.67
C LEU A 49 4.85 -0.42 13.03
N GLU A 50 4.56 0.62 12.27
CA GLU A 50 3.39 1.47 12.42
C GLU A 50 2.45 1.24 11.24
N TRP A 51 1.17 0.96 11.54
CA TRP A 51 0.14 0.85 10.52
C TRP A 51 -0.22 2.22 9.94
N VAL A 52 -0.34 2.30 8.62
CA VAL A 52 -0.57 3.57 7.89
C VAL A 52 -1.93 3.58 7.22
N SER A 53 -2.25 2.58 6.41
CA SER A 53 -3.56 2.50 5.73
C SER A 53 -3.90 1.09 5.28
N LEU A 54 -5.15 0.89 4.88
CA LEU A 54 -5.65 -0.35 4.29
C LEU A 54 -6.63 -0.01 3.15
N ILE A 55 -6.47 -0.68 2.02
CA ILE A 55 -7.47 -0.70 0.95
C ILE A 55 -8.00 -2.13 0.78
N LEU A 56 -9.33 -2.27 0.86
CA LEU A 56 -10.07 -3.52 0.67
C LEU A 56 -10.78 -3.50 -0.68
N TYR A 57 -10.73 -4.63 -1.39
CA TYR A 57 -11.41 -4.85 -2.67
C TYR A 57 -12.63 -5.79 -2.49
N ALA A 58 -13.40 -5.98 -3.56
CA ALA A 58 -14.73 -6.62 -3.59
C ALA A 58 -14.94 -7.80 -2.62
N ARG A 59 -14.11 -8.85 -2.65
CA ARG A 59 -14.21 -10.00 -1.72
C ARG A 59 -14.29 -9.64 -0.23
N TYR A 60 -13.66 -8.55 0.20
CA TYR A 60 -13.54 -8.18 1.62
C TYR A 60 -14.45 -7.01 2.02
N GLY A 61 -15.27 -6.50 1.10
CA GLY A 61 -16.01 -5.26 1.26
C GLY A 61 -15.15 -4.06 0.87
N THR A 62 -15.55 -3.32 -0.17
CA THR A 62 -14.78 -2.21 -0.71
C THR A 62 -14.65 -1.07 0.30
N GLY A 63 -13.42 -0.66 0.63
CA GLY A 63 -13.20 0.37 1.64
C GLY A 63 -11.75 0.84 1.72
N LYS A 64 -11.56 2.06 2.22
CA LYS A 64 -10.25 2.67 2.48
C LYS A 64 -10.21 3.12 3.93
N PHE A 65 -9.17 2.71 4.65
CA PHE A 65 -8.99 2.99 6.07
C PHE A 65 -7.62 3.61 6.29
N TYR A 66 -7.53 4.55 7.21
CA TYR A 66 -6.31 5.30 7.50
C TYR A 66 -5.97 5.23 8.99
N GLY A 67 -4.68 5.17 9.29
CA GLY A 67 -4.15 5.34 10.63
C GLY A 67 -4.33 6.78 11.10
N THR A 68 -4.60 6.94 12.39
CA THR A 68 -4.78 8.27 13.03
C THR A 68 -3.61 9.22 12.77
N ALA A 69 -2.39 8.69 12.61
CA ALA A 69 -1.21 9.49 12.30
C ALA A 69 -1.21 10.10 10.89
N VAL A 70 -1.95 9.55 9.94
CA VAL A 70 -1.99 9.99 8.53
C VAL A 70 -3.37 10.39 8.04
N GLU A 71 -4.37 10.32 8.92
CA GLU A 71 -5.73 10.76 8.64
C GLU A 71 -5.73 12.24 8.20
N GLY A 72 -6.41 12.53 7.09
CA GLY A 72 -6.43 13.85 6.46
C GLY A 72 -5.13 14.26 5.75
N ARG A 73 -4.09 13.42 5.75
CA ARG A 73 -2.77 13.70 5.13
C ARG A 73 -2.36 12.73 4.04
N ALA A 74 -2.83 11.48 4.10
CA ALA A 74 -2.55 10.45 3.10
C ALA A 74 -3.79 10.13 2.24
N THR A 75 -3.57 9.64 1.03
CA THR A 75 -4.65 9.19 0.13
C THR A 75 -4.25 7.87 -0.51
N VAL A 76 -4.93 6.78 -0.12
CA VAL A 76 -4.68 5.48 -0.75
C VAL A 76 -5.52 5.35 -2.02
N VAL A 77 -4.89 4.90 -3.10
CA VAL A 77 -5.53 4.64 -4.40
C VAL A 77 -5.19 3.21 -4.82
N GLY A 78 -6.17 2.49 -5.33
CA GLY A 78 -6.03 1.13 -5.82
C GLY A 78 -6.44 1.04 -7.28
N ASP A 79 -5.81 0.14 -8.02
CA ASP A 79 -6.32 -0.32 -9.30
C ASP A 79 -7.10 -1.63 -9.09
N ASP A 80 -8.36 -1.66 -9.52
CA ASP A 80 -9.25 -2.82 -9.38
C ASP A 80 -8.92 -3.93 -10.38
N PHE A 81 -8.26 -3.59 -11.49
CA PHE A 81 -7.91 -4.49 -12.58
C PHE A 81 -6.44 -4.92 -12.55
N ARG A 82 -5.59 -4.17 -11.84
CA ARG A 82 -4.16 -4.47 -11.66
C ARG A 82 -3.85 -4.76 -10.20
N SER A 83 -2.79 -5.52 -9.96
CA SER A 83 -2.27 -5.74 -8.60
C SER A 83 -1.49 -4.51 -8.09
N GLU A 84 -2.00 -3.29 -8.29
CA GLU A 84 -1.30 -2.03 -8.00
C GLU A 84 -2.02 -1.18 -6.94
N SER A 85 -1.27 -0.52 -6.07
CA SER A 85 -1.77 0.39 -5.03
C SER A 85 -0.79 1.56 -4.87
N SER A 86 -1.30 2.74 -4.57
CA SER A 86 -0.52 3.94 -4.27
C SER A 86 -0.97 4.59 -2.96
N LEU A 87 -0.06 5.28 -2.28
CA LEU A 87 -0.28 5.98 -1.01
C LEU A 87 0.32 7.39 -1.05
#